data_AF-C3YLE8-F1
#
_entry.id   AF-C3YLE8-F1
#
_cell.length_a   1.000
_cell.length_b   1.000
_cell.length_c   1.000
_cell.angle_alpha   90.00
_cell.angle_beta   90.00
_cell.angle_gamma   90.00
#
_symmetry.space_group_name_H-M   'P 1'
#
loop_
_entity.id
_entity.type
_entity.pdbx_description
1 polymer ?
#
loop_
_entity_poly.entity_id
_entity_poly.type
_entity_poly.pdbx_seq_one_letter_code
_entity_poly.pdbx_strand_id
1 'polypeptide(L)'
;DLLTFCDHRKSIYYFYGSLDSQNPPLRSYRCDSHERFLAGTCMSCRANRCRSIGIDATRVPRKKHVKMYLHTTAEEPYRGRKA
;
A
#
# COMPACT_ATOMS: atom_id res chain seq x y z
N ASP A 1 -15.87 19.21 -4.12
CA ASP A 1 -14.53 19.78 -3.82
C ASP A 1 -13.91 19.31 -2.51
N LEU A 2 -14.62 19.23 -1.37
CA LEU A 2 -14.06 18.71 -0.10
C LEU A 2 -13.68 17.21 -0.13
N LEU A 3 -14.42 16.38 -0.86
CA LEU A 3 -14.14 14.93 -1.00
C LEU A 3 -12.81 14.66 -1.73
N THR A 4 -12.56 15.36 -2.84
CA THR A 4 -11.30 15.26 -3.58
C THR A 4 -10.10 15.65 -2.72
N PHE A 5 -10.28 16.64 -1.84
CA PHE A 5 -9.24 17.04 -0.89
C PHE A 5 -8.99 15.97 0.18
N CYS A 6 -10.02 15.25 0.63
CA CYS A 6 -9.87 14.12 1.54
C CYS A 6 -9.00 13.03 0.89
N ASP A 7 -9.37 12.57 -0.30
CA ASP A 7 -8.63 11.53 -1.02
C ASP A 7 -7.19 11.94 -1.33
N HIS A 8 -6.99 13.20 -1.74
CA HIS A 8 -5.65 13.75 -1.99
C HIS A 8 -4.77 13.69 -0.73
N ARG A 9 -5.30 14.10 0.43
CA ARG A 9 -4.57 14.14 1.71
C ARG A 9 -4.28 12.77 2.30
N LYS A 10 -5.01 11.72 1.93
CA LYS A 10 -4.71 10.35 2.39
C LYS A 10 -3.27 9.95 2.09
N SER A 11 -2.70 10.39 0.96
CA SER A 11 -1.29 10.14 0.63
C SER A 11 -0.31 10.65 1.71
N ILE A 12 -0.56 11.85 2.23
CA ILE A 12 0.24 12.49 3.29
C ILE A 12 0.09 11.69 4.60
N TYR A 13 -1.14 11.33 4.96
CA TYR A 13 -1.40 10.59 6.19
C TYR A 13 -0.83 9.17 6.19
N TYR A 14 -0.90 8.44 5.06
CA TYR A 14 -0.26 7.14 4.95
C TYR A 14 1.26 7.22 5.08
N PHE A 15 1.86 8.30 4.56
CA PHE A 15 3.29 8.54 4.73
C PHE A 15 3.64 8.88 6.17
N TYR A 16 2.92 9.81 6.82
CA TYR A 16 3.15 10.15 8.22
C TYR A 16 2.94 8.97 9.16
N GLY A 17 1.87 8.19 8.98
CA GLY A 17 1.64 6.98 9.77
C GLY A 17 2.76 5.94 9.66
N SER A 18 3.53 5.96 8.56
CA SER A 18 4.69 5.06 8.38
C SER A 18 5.94 5.50 9.15
N LEU A 19 5.98 6.73 9.67
CA LEU A 19 7.12 7.23 10.47
C LEU A 19 7.10 6.66 11.90
N ASP A 20 5.92 6.28 12.40
CA ASP A 20 5.77 5.66 13.72
C ASP A 20 6.14 4.18 13.64
N SER A 21 7.23 3.79 14.31
CA SER A 21 7.72 2.41 14.35
C SER A 21 6.79 1.45 15.12
N GLN A 22 5.88 1.98 15.94
CA GLN A 22 4.84 1.18 16.60
C GLN A 22 3.71 0.81 15.62
N ASN A 23 3.53 1.59 14.55
CA ASN A 23 2.53 1.28 13.54
C ASN A 23 3.00 0.11 12.67
N PRO A 24 2.19 -0.96 12.58
CA PRO A 24 2.55 -2.08 11.74
C PRO A 24 2.63 -1.66 10.26
N PRO A 25 3.71 -1.98 9.50
CA PRO A 25 3.89 -1.49 8.14
C PRO A 25 2.72 -1.75 7.19
N LEU A 26 2.41 -0.77 6.34
CA LEU A 26 1.40 -0.90 5.30
C LEU A 26 1.97 -1.70 4.13
N ARG A 27 1.52 -2.96 3.99
CA ARG A 27 2.04 -3.89 2.98
C ARG A 27 1.27 -3.78 1.68
N SER A 28 1.98 -3.53 0.60
CA SER A 28 1.47 -3.56 -0.77
C SER A 28 1.90 -4.81 -1.53
N TYR A 29 1.08 -5.21 -2.49
CA TYR A 29 1.22 -6.40 -3.33
C TYR A 29 1.36 -5.98 -4.78
N ARG A 30 2.38 -6.50 -5.46
CA ARG A 30 2.54 -6.28 -6.90
C ARG A 30 1.43 -7.04 -7.63
N CYS A 31 0.72 -6.33 -8.49
CA CYS A 31 -0.35 -6.88 -9.32
C CYS A 31 -0.37 -6.12 -10.64
N ASP A 32 -0.97 -6.72 -11.67
CA ASP A 32 -1.01 -6.12 -13.01
C ASP A 32 -2.15 -5.11 -13.15
N SER A 33 -3.23 -5.29 -12.38
CA SER A 33 -4.38 -4.38 -12.33
C SER A 33 -5.02 -4.33 -10.94
N HIS A 34 -5.86 -3.31 -10.72
CA HIS A 34 -6.62 -3.17 -9.48
C HIS A 34 -7.69 -4.26 -9.37
N GLU A 35 -8.34 -4.62 -10.47
CA GLU A 35 -9.39 -5.63 -10.54
C GLU A 35 -8.85 -7.01 -10.13
N ARG A 36 -7.65 -7.38 -10.60
CA ARG A 36 -6.98 -8.63 -10.19
C ARG A 36 -6.58 -8.65 -8.72
N PHE A 37 -6.24 -7.48 -8.18
CA PHE A 37 -5.96 -7.32 -6.77
C PHE A 37 -7.23 -7.49 -5.93
N LEU A 38 -8.34 -6.83 -6.33
CA LEU A 38 -9.65 -6.99 -5.70
C LEU A 38 -10.18 -8.43 -5.78
N ALA A 39 -9.90 -9.14 -6.86
CA ALA A 39 -10.21 -10.57 -7.01
C ALA A 39 -9.31 -11.50 -6.16
N GLY A 40 -8.38 -10.97 -5.34
CA GLY A 40 -7.53 -11.74 -4.43
C GLY A 40 -6.39 -12.52 -5.09
N THR A 41 -6.16 -12.37 -6.40
CA THR A 41 -5.22 -13.21 -7.14
C THR A 41 -3.73 -12.87 -6.91
N CYS A 42 -3.46 -11.73 -6.24
CA CYS A 42 -2.12 -11.17 -6.07
C CYS A 42 -1.61 -11.21 -4.61
N MET A 43 -2.27 -11.93 -3.70
CA MET A 43 -2.03 -11.86 -2.24
C MET A 43 -0.77 -12.58 -1.72
N SER A 44 0.11 -13.03 -2.62
CA SER A 44 1.32 -13.78 -2.26
C SER A 44 2.58 -12.91 -2.34
N CYS A 45 3.38 -12.94 -1.27
CA CYS A 45 4.66 -12.24 -1.19
C CYS A 45 5.84 -13.01 -1.82
N ARG A 46 5.62 -14.24 -2.32
CA ARG A 46 6.65 -15.04 -2.97
C ARG A 46 7.28 -14.26 -4.13
N ALA A 47 8.57 -14.49 -4.35
CA ALA A 47 9.37 -13.83 -5.38
C ALA A 47 9.38 -12.28 -5.28
N ASN A 48 9.49 -11.75 -4.04
CA ASN A 48 9.63 -10.31 -3.78
C ASN A 48 8.49 -9.46 -4.37
N ARG A 49 7.26 -10.00 -4.31
CA ARG A 49 6.04 -9.33 -4.77
C ARG A 49 5.43 -8.37 -3.75
N CYS A 50 5.85 -8.42 -2.49
CA CYS A 50 5.38 -7.50 -1.45
C CYS A 50 6.42 -6.44 -1.09
N ARG A 51 5.95 -5.25 -0.69
CA ARG A 51 6.77 -4.16 -0.14
C ARG A 51 5.99 -3.36 0.88
N SER A 52 6.68 -2.75 1.83
CA SER A 52 6.10 -1.67 2.64
C SER A 52 5.92 -0.43 1.75
N ILE A 53 4.86 0.35 2.00
CA ILE A 53 4.77 1.73 1.53
C ILE A 53 5.26 2.68 2.63
N GLY A 54 5.58 3.93 2.28
CA GLY A 54 6.06 4.92 3.24
C GLY A 54 7.58 4.92 3.39
N ILE A 55 8.09 5.24 4.59
CA ILE A 55 9.52 5.45 4.85
C ILE A 55 10.37 4.20 4.60
N ASP A 56 9.82 3.00 4.87
CA ASP A 56 10.48 1.72 4.66
C ASP A 56 10.29 1.15 3.24
N ALA A 57 9.80 1.97 2.29
CA ALA A 57 9.60 1.52 0.92
C ALA A 57 10.92 1.21 0.23
N THR A 58 11.06 -0.03 -0.26
CA THR A 58 12.26 -0.49 -0.96
C THR A 58 12.04 -0.51 -2.47
N ARG A 59 13.10 -0.40 -3.29
CA ARG A 59 13.00 -0.44 -4.76
C ARG A 59 12.87 -1.86 -5.31
N VAL A 60 12.05 -2.04 -6.35
CA VAL A 60 12.02 -3.29 -7.13
C VAL A 60 13.30 -3.44 -7.95
N PRO A 61 14.08 -4.52 -7.75
CA PRO A 61 15.25 -4.77 -8.58
C PRO A 61 14.86 -4.85 -10.06
N ARG A 62 15.64 -4.18 -10.91
CA ARG A 62 15.54 -4.26 -12.39
C ARG A 62 14.20 -3.78 -12.99
N LYS A 63 13.40 -2.99 -12.26
CA LYS A 63 12.16 -2.38 -12.78
C LYS A 63 12.10 -0.90 -12.41
N LYS A 64 11.87 -0.04 -13.40
CA LYS A 64 11.74 1.42 -13.20
C LYS A 64 10.38 1.82 -12.64
N HIS A 65 9.31 1.16 -13.11
CA HIS A 65 7.94 1.40 -12.67
C HIS A 65 7.25 0.07 -12.36
N VAL A 66 6.55 -0.01 -11.23
CA VAL A 66 5.75 -1.16 -10.82
C VAL A 66 4.44 -0.67 -10.21
N LYS A 67 3.35 -1.36 -10.52
CA LYS A 67 2.07 -1.15 -9.84
C LYS A 67 2.00 -2.07 -8.63
N MET A 68 1.67 -1.48 -7.48
CA MET A 68 1.47 -2.21 -6.24
C MET A 68 0.16 -1.71 -5.59
N TYR A 69 -0.55 -2.62 -4.95
CA TYR A 69 -1.89 -2.40 -4.43
C TYR A 69 -1.98 -2.87 -2.99
N LEU A 70 -2.80 -2.20 -2.19
CA LEU A 70 -3.11 -2.56 -0.82
C LEU A 70 -4.52 -2.08 -0.48
N HIS A 71 -5.10 -2.69 0.55
CA HIS A 71 -6.27 -2.14 1.22
C HIS A 71 -5.84 -1.38 2.47
N THR A 72 -6.50 -0.25 2.71
CA THR A 72 -6.38 0.52 3.94
C THR A 72 -7.73 0.62 4.64
N THR A 73 -7.72 0.80 5.95
CA THR A 73 -8.90 1.24 6.69
C THR A 73 -9.15 2.73 6.46
N ALA A 74 -10.32 3.21 6.89
CA ALA A 74 -10.66 4.63 6.80
C ALA A 74 -9.83 5.52 7.75
N GLU A 75 -9.41 4.97 8.89
CA GLU A 75 -8.73 5.69 9.97
C GLU A 75 -7.46 4.96 10.44
N GLU A 76 -6.63 5.67 11.22
CA GLU A 76 -5.42 5.09 11.83
C GLU A 76 -5.76 4.01 12.86
N PRO A 77 -4.99 2.92 12.94
CA PRO A 77 -3.89 2.57 12.05
C PRO A 77 -4.41 2.08 10.69
N TYR A 78 -3.91 2.68 9.59
CA TYR A 78 -4.44 2.48 8.22
C TYR A 78 -4.30 1.05 7.64
N ARG A 79 -3.79 0.09 8.42
CA ARG A 79 -3.54 -1.27 7.95
C ARG A 79 -4.86 -2.02 7.74
N GLY A 80 -5.15 -2.38 6.49
CA GLY A 80 -6.21 -3.33 6.16
C GLY A 80 -5.87 -4.77 6.53
N ARG A 81 -6.88 -5.59 6.83
CA ARG A 81 -6.72 -7.05 6.89
C ARG A 81 -6.46 -7.59 5.48
N LYS A 82 -5.75 -8.71 5.36
CA LYS A 82 -5.69 -9.43 4.08
C LYS A 82 -7.10 -9.93 3.75
N ALA A 83 -7.58 -9.64 2.54
CA ALA A 83 -8.69 -10.38 1.95
C ALA A 83 -8.25 -11.85 1.75
#